data_AF-A0A7K9VE65-F1
#
_entry.id   AF-A0A7K9VE65-F1
#
_cell.length_a   1.000
_cell.length_b   1.000
_cell.length_c   1.000
_cell.angle_alpha   90.00
_cell.angle_beta   90.00
_cell.angle_gamma   90.00
#
_symmetry.space_group_name_H-M   'P 1'
#
loop_
_entity.id
_entity.type
_entity.pdbx_description
1 polymer ?
#
loop_
_entity_poly.entity_id
_entity_poly.type
_entity_poly.pdbx_seq_one_letter_code
_entity_poly.pdbx_strand_id
1 'polypeptide(L)'
;QLEAGSPLACEERGIWFLVGTASGGGCAEGGPPLFTAVSLYERWITSVTREAYFAEPPPDPSEAEEPDDFGDPSSWGPPEPTENPNIRGSPKPVEDLKPSEDPNIRGSPKPSEDP
;
A
#
# COMPACT_ATOMS: atom_id res chain seq x y z
N GLN A 1 34.61 4.51 -18.27
CA GLN A 1 34.12 3.26 -18.89
C GLN A 1 33.11 2.67 -17.93
N LEU A 2 31.99 2.15 -18.43
CA LEU A 2 31.03 1.43 -17.60
C LEU A 2 31.45 -0.04 -17.54
N GLU A 3 31.61 -0.58 -16.33
CA GLU A 3 32.04 -1.96 -16.12
C GLU A 3 30.89 -2.93 -16.42
N ALA A 4 31.21 -4.08 -17.03
CA ALA A 4 30.24 -5.14 -17.24
C ALA A 4 29.64 -5.60 -15.92
N GLY A 5 28.32 -5.84 -15.90
CA GLY A 5 27.58 -6.22 -14.71
C GLY A 5 27.17 -5.06 -13.79
N SER A 6 27.58 -3.81 -14.08
CA SER A 6 27.14 -2.64 -13.29
C SER A 6 25.61 -2.54 -13.28
N PRO A 7 24.96 -2.34 -12.11
CA PRO A 7 23.51 -2.28 -12.02
C PRO A 7 22.94 -0.98 -12.58
N LEU A 8 21.82 -1.07 -13.28
CA LEU A 8 20.93 0.04 -13.56
C LEU A 8 19.66 -0.16 -12.73
N ALA A 9 19.41 0.76 -11.80
CA ALA A 9 18.27 0.70 -10.90
C ALA A 9 17.37 1.92 -11.05
N CYS A 10 16.07 1.73 -10.87
CA CYS A 10 15.05 2.78 -10.84
C CYS A 10 14.38 2.80 -9.46
N GLU A 11 14.21 3.98 -8.88
CA GLU A 11 13.46 4.13 -7.64
C GLU A 11 11.99 4.38 -7.94
N GLU A 12 11.12 3.58 -7.35
CA GLU A 12 9.67 3.75 -7.39
C GLU A 12 9.15 3.67 -5.96
N ARG A 13 8.58 4.78 -5.46
CA ARG A 13 7.98 4.90 -4.12
C ARG A 13 8.92 4.45 -2.98
N GLY A 14 10.20 4.82 -3.04
CA GLY A 14 11.20 4.45 -2.04
C GLY A 14 11.78 3.04 -2.18
N ILE A 15 11.39 2.28 -3.21
CA ILE A 15 11.91 0.93 -3.50
C ILE A 15 12.78 1.00 -4.75
N TRP A 16 13.97 0.43 -4.68
CA TRP A 16 14.91 0.37 -5.80
C TRP A 16 14.75 -0.94 -6.56
N PHE A 17 14.37 -0.84 -7.83
CA PHE A 17 14.22 -1.98 -8.73
C PHE A 17 15.42 -2.07 -9.66
N LEU A 18 16.05 -3.24 -9.74
CA LEU A 18 17.09 -3.51 -10.74
C LEU A 18 16.43 -3.72 -12.11
N VAL A 19 16.56 -2.74 -12.99
CA VAL A 19 15.95 -2.78 -14.34
C VAL A 19 16.92 -3.30 -15.40
N GLY A 20 18.24 -3.19 -15.16
CA GLY A 20 19.23 -3.69 -16.11
C GLY A 20 20.61 -3.93 -15.54
N THR A 21 21.44 -4.64 -16.30
CA THR A 21 22.88 -4.82 -16.02
C THR A 21 23.71 -4.37 -17.21
N ALA A 22 24.79 -3.63 -16.96
CA ALA A 22 25.63 -3.12 -18.01
C ALA A 22 26.28 -4.28 -18.79
N SER A 23 26.25 -4.23 -20.12
CA SER A 23 26.97 -5.20 -20.95
C SER A 23 28.51 -5.00 -20.87
N GLY A 24 28.95 -3.88 -20.28
CA GLY A 24 30.33 -3.41 -20.31
C GLY A 24 30.68 -2.75 -21.63
N GLY A 25 31.58 -1.76 -21.60
CA GLY A 25 32.18 -1.17 -22.80
C GLY A 25 31.20 -0.50 -23.77
N GLY A 26 31.08 0.82 -23.71
CA GLY A 26 30.54 1.59 -24.83
C GLY A 26 31.57 1.62 -25.96
N CYS A 27 31.55 0.65 -26.87
CA CYS A 27 32.49 0.58 -28.00
C CYS A 27 32.17 1.55 -29.15
N ALA A 28 31.23 2.47 -28.95
CA ALA A 28 31.02 3.61 -29.85
C ALA A 28 31.35 4.90 -29.12
N GLU A 29 32.33 5.65 -29.62
CA GLU A 29 32.59 7.02 -29.17
C GLU A 29 31.28 7.82 -29.17
N GLY A 30 30.83 8.25 -27.98
CA GLY A 30 29.63 9.07 -27.82
C GLY A 30 28.29 8.34 -27.78
N GLY A 31 28.25 7.00 -27.85
CA GLY A 31 27.02 6.23 -27.70
C GLY A 31 26.57 6.09 -26.24
N PRO A 32 25.26 5.95 -25.97
CA PRO A 32 24.79 5.67 -24.61
C PRO A 32 25.27 4.28 -24.16
N PRO A 33 25.45 4.07 -22.85
CA PRO A 33 25.78 2.75 -22.31
C PRO A 33 24.68 1.72 -22.63
N LEU A 34 25.10 0.51 -22.99
CA LEU A 34 24.19 -0.60 -23.26
C LEU A 34 23.94 -1.43 -22.00
N PHE A 35 22.66 -1.75 -21.76
CA PHE A 35 22.21 -2.58 -20.64
C PHE A 35 21.40 -3.78 -21.13
N THR A 36 21.53 -4.89 -20.43
CA THR A 36 20.64 -6.05 -20.53
C THR A 36 19.42 -5.81 -19.65
N ALA A 37 18.21 -5.86 -20.22
CA ALA A 37 16.97 -5.72 -19.45
C ALA A 37 16.75 -6.95 -18.54
N VAL A 38 16.68 -6.74 -17.22
CA VAL A 38 16.56 -7.82 -16.24
C VAL A 38 15.19 -8.50 -16.29
N SER A 39 14.12 -7.76 -16.61
CA SER A 39 12.74 -8.27 -16.73
C SER A 39 12.54 -9.31 -17.85
N LEU A 40 13.46 -9.44 -18.79
CA LEU A 40 13.40 -10.51 -19.80
C LEU A 40 13.89 -11.86 -19.25
N TYR A 41 14.58 -11.85 -18.12
CA TYR A 41 15.24 -13.02 -17.54
C TYR A 41 14.61 -13.48 -16.23
N GLU A 42 13.48 -12.91 -15.81
CA GLU A 42 12.85 -13.21 -14.50
C GLU A 42 12.67 -14.71 -14.28
N ARG A 43 12.14 -15.42 -15.28
CA ARG A 43 11.96 -16.89 -15.21
C ARG A 43 13.27 -17.63 -14.94
N TRP A 44 14.36 -17.25 -15.62
CA TRP A 44 15.65 -17.88 -15.43
C TRP A 44 16.22 -17.52 -14.06
N ILE A 45 16.18 -16.25 -13.67
CA ILE A 45 16.66 -15.77 -12.37
C ILE A 45 15.96 -16.52 -11.25
N THR A 46 14.63 -16.55 -11.24
CA THR A 46 13.83 -17.29 -10.25
C THR A 46 14.17 -18.79 -10.23
N SER A 47 14.56 -19.39 -11.36
CA SER A 47 14.93 -20.81 -11.41
C SER A 47 16.27 -21.12 -10.75
N VAL A 48 17.19 -20.14 -10.66
CA VAL A 48 18.55 -20.34 -10.13
C VAL A 48 18.80 -19.65 -8.79
N THR A 49 17.89 -18.76 -8.35
CA THR A 49 17.97 -18.07 -7.05
C THR A 49 17.00 -18.66 -6.05
N ARG A 50 17.33 -18.61 -4.76
CA ARG A 50 16.39 -19.01 -3.69
C ARG A 50 15.28 -17.99 -3.50
N GLU A 51 15.60 -16.71 -3.63
CA GLU A 51 14.71 -15.58 -3.40
C GLU A 51 15.00 -14.51 -4.45
N ALA A 52 14.00 -14.16 -5.24
CA ALA A 52 14.01 -13.03 -6.16
C ALA A 52 12.61 -12.42 -6.18
N TYR A 53 12.55 -11.09 -6.07
CA TYR A 53 11.29 -10.33 -6.09
C TYR A 53 11.28 -9.46 -7.33
N PHE A 54 10.20 -9.53 -8.10
CA PHE A 54 10.00 -8.77 -9.32
C PHE A 54 8.83 -7.80 -9.13
N ALA A 55 8.79 -6.76 -9.95
CA ALA A 55 7.66 -5.86 -9.96
C ALA A 55 6.42 -6.62 -10.46
N GLU A 56 5.29 -6.44 -9.79
CA GLU A 56 4.01 -6.92 -10.30
C GLU A 56 3.74 -6.22 -11.64
N PRO A 57 3.36 -6.96 -12.70
CA PRO A 57 2.94 -6.33 -13.94
C PRO A 57 1.74 -5.43 -13.64
N PRO A 58 1.60 -4.28 -14.33
CA PRO A 58 0.39 -3.49 -14.21
C PRO A 58 -0.82 -4.37 -14.56
N PRO A 59 -1.98 -4.15 -13.92
CA PRO A 59 -3.20 -4.90 -14.23
C PRO A 59 -3.48 -4.81 -15.73
N ASP A 60 -3.99 -5.89 -16.31
CA ASP A 60 -4.37 -5.90 -17.71
C ASP A 60 -5.38 -4.77 -17.94
N PRO A 61 -5.24 -3.94 -18.98
CA PRO A 61 -6.20 -2.89 -19.28
C PRO A 61 -7.64 -3.39 -19.47
N SER A 62 -7.86 -4.69 -19.72
CA SER A 62 -9.18 -5.31 -19.74
C SER A 62 -9.78 -5.61 -18.35
N GLU A 63 -8.96 -5.57 -17.30
CA GLU A 63 -9.35 -5.76 -15.89
C GLU A 63 -9.41 -4.43 -15.11
N ALA A 64 -9.05 -3.31 -15.74
CA ALA A 64 -9.28 -1.99 -15.16
C ALA A 64 -10.80 -1.74 -15.15
N GLU A 65 -11.42 -1.91 -13.98
CA GLU A 65 -12.85 -1.67 -13.81
C GLU A 65 -13.21 -0.27 -14.32
N GLU A 66 -14.09 -0.22 -15.32
CA GLU A 66 -14.73 1.00 -15.78
C GLU A 66 -15.25 1.73 -14.52
N PRO A 67 -14.98 3.04 -14.36
CA PRO A 67 -15.34 3.75 -13.14
C PRO A 67 -16.82 3.49 -12.83
N ASP A 68 -17.07 2.93 -11.64
CA ASP A 68 -18.42 2.62 -11.15
C ASP A 68 -19.35 3.77 -11.51
N ASP A 69 -20.34 3.45 -12.35
CA ASP A 69 -21.43 4.34 -12.75
C ASP A 69 -21.93 5.05 -11.49
N PHE A 70 -21.60 6.34 -11.36
CA PHE A 70 -21.94 7.13 -10.19
C PHE A 70 -23.46 7.01 -10.00
N GLY A 71 -23.84 6.25 -8.98
CA GLY A 71 -25.22 5.88 -8.73
C GLY A 71 -26.15 7.10 -8.78
N ASP A 72 -27.35 6.85 -9.28
CA ASP A 72 -28.41 7.83 -9.58
C ASP A 72 -28.36 9.06 -8.65
N PRO A 73 -28.09 10.27 -9.19
CA PRO A 73 -28.04 11.52 -8.43
C PRO A 73 -29.30 11.79 -7.60
N SER A 74 -30.42 11.12 -7.89
CA SER A 74 -31.67 11.27 -7.15
C SER A 74 -31.64 10.73 -5.72
N SER A 75 -30.60 10.01 -5.28
CA SER A 75 -30.51 9.49 -3.90
C SER A 75 -30.07 10.53 -2.87
N TRP A 76 -29.51 11.67 -3.30
CA TRP A 76 -29.05 12.71 -2.37
C TRP A 76 -30.24 13.62 -2.10
N GLY A 77 -30.89 13.41 -0.95
CA GLY A 77 -31.92 14.32 -0.47
C GLY A 77 -31.42 15.77 -0.43
N PRO A 78 -32.33 16.76 -0.53
CA PRO A 78 -31.92 18.16 -0.55
C PRO A 78 -31.08 18.49 0.69
N PRO A 79 -29.98 19.26 0.53
CA PRO A 79 -29.12 19.61 1.67
C PRO A 79 -29.94 20.39 2.71
N GLU A 80 -29.83 19.98 3.98
CA GLU A 80 -30.47 20.69 5.09
C GLU A 80 -29.92 22.13 5.21
N PRO A 81 -30.76 23.12 5.57
CA PRO A 81 -30.31 24.49 5.72
C PRO A 81 -29.31 24.59 6.87
N THR A 82 -28.06 24.94 6.57
CA THR A 82 -27.02 25.21 7.58
C THR A 82 -27.46 26.28 8.58
N GLU A 83 -27.45 25.94 9.86
CA GLU A 83 -27.75 26.84 10.97
C GLU A 83 -26.71 27.99 11.07
N ASN A 84 -27.20 29.19 11.36
CA ASN A 84 -26.44 30.45 11.33
C ASN A 84 -25.46 30.57 12.53
N PRO A 85 -24.16 30.90 12.31
CA PRO A 85 -23.09 30.76 13.31
C PRO A 85 -23.07 31.76 14.49
N ASN A 86 -24.17 32.43 14.84
CA ASN A 86 -24.16 33.52 15.84
C ASN A 86 -25.04 33.33 17.09
N ILE A 87 -25.22 32.08 17.56
CA ILE A 87 -25.76 31.83 18.91
C ILE A 87 -24.63 31.32 19.81
N ARG A 88 -23.98 32.25 20.53
CA ARG A 88 -23.06 31.93 21.63
C ARG A 88 -23.87 31.33 22.79
N GLY A 89 -24.13 30.03 22.72
CA GLY A 89 -24.77 29.25 23.77
C GLY A 89 -23.79 28.94 24.90
N SER A 90 -24.18 29.26 26.13
CA SER A 90 -23.46 28.91 27.37
C SER A 90 -23.15 27.40 27.44
N PRO A 91 -22.04 26.97 28.06
CA PRO A 91 -21.71 25.55 28.17
C PRO A 91 -22.74 24.82 29.03
N LYS A 92 -23.27 23.69 28.53
CA LYS A 92 -24.05 22.74 29.35
C LYS A 92 -23.09 21.82 30.14
N PRO A 93 -23.47 21.36 31.35
CA PRO A 93 -22.60 20.53 32.20
C PRO A 93 -22.40 19.13 31.62
N VAL A 94 -21.23 18.54 31.88
CA VAL A 94 -20.92 17.15 31.50
C VAL A 94 -21.62 16.19 32.46
N GLU A 95 -22.43 15.28 31.92
CA GLU A 95 -22.99 14.14 32.67
C GLU A 95 -22.29 12.85 32.24
N ASP A 96 -21.89 12.08 33.25
CA ASP A 96 -20.99 10.94 33.20
C ASP A 96 -21.53 9.73 32.42
N LEU A 97 -20.74 9.19 31.49
CA LEU A 97 -21.01 7.90 30.85
C LEU A 97 -19.94 6.86 31.26
N LYS A 98 -20.45 5.71 31.72
CA LYS A 98 -19.79 4.59 32.44
C LYS A 98 -18.61 3.92 31.70
N PRO A 99 -17.68 3.27 32.43
CA PRO A 99 -16.63 2.44 31.84
C PRO A 99 -17.19 1.17 31.19
N SER A 100 -16.57 0.77 30.08
CA SER A 100 -16.82 -0.47 29.31
C SER A 100 -16.41 -1.74 30.08
N GLU A 101 -17.23 -2.79 30.02
CA GLU A 101 -16.90 -4.13 30.53
C GLU A 101 -16.00 -4.89 29.54
N ASP A 102 -15.00 -5.62 30.06
CA ASP A 102 -13.99 -6.37 29.32
C ASP A 102 -14.33 -7.88 29.30
N PRO A 103 -14.41 -8.57 28.14
CA PRO A 103 -14.96 -9.91 28.07
C PRO A 103 -13.84 -10.97 28.09
N ASN A 104 -13.34 -11.36 29.26
CA ASN A 104 -12.67 -12.65 29.43
C ASN A 104 -12.41 -12.99 30.91
N ILE A 105 -13.35 -13.69 31.56
CA ILE A 105 -13.07 -14.41 32.81
C ILE A 105 -13.46 -15.88 32.60
N ARG A 106 -12.46 -16.67 32.25
CA ARG A 106 -12.50 -18.13 32.21
C ARG A 106 -12.58 -18.65 33.66
N GLY A 107 -13.69 -19.30 34.00
CA GLY A 107 -13.92 -19.85 35.33
C GLY A 107 -12.88 -20.89 35.73
N SER A 108 -12.52 -20.91 37.02
CA SER A 108 -11.87 -22.02 37.71
C SER A 108 -12.22 -21.97 39.21
N PRO A 109 -12.31 -23.11 39.92
CA PRO A 109 -13.33 -23.34 40.94
C PRO A 109 -12.90 -22.98 42.37
N LYS A 110 -13.90 -22.76 43.23
CA LYS A 110 -13.78 -22.50 44.68
C LYS A 110 -13.07 -23.65 45.43
N PRO A 111 -12.28 -23.34 46.46
CA PRO A 111 -12.20 -24.18 47.65
C PRO A 111 -13.08 -23.59 48.75
N SER A 112 -14.05 -24.38 49.20
CA SER A 112 -14.71 -24.20 50.49
C SER A 112 -13.87 -24.90 51.55
N GLU A 113 -13.67 -24.26 52.70
CA GLU A 113 -13.87 -24.84 54.03
C GLU A 113 -13.73 -23.75 55.11
N ASP A 114 -14.53 -23.89 56.16
CA ASP A 114 -14.95 -22.99 57.25
C ASP A 114 -15.06 -23.92 58.49
N PRO A 115 -14.98 -23.51 59.77
CA PRO A 115 -14.45 -22.31 60.43
C PRO A 115 -13.16 -22.54 61.26
#